data_AF-A0A536SXN7-F1
#
_entry.id   AF-A0A536SXN7-F1
#
_cell.length_a   1.000
_cell.length_b   1.000
_cell.length_c   1.000
_cell.angle_alpha   90.00
_cell.angle_beta   90.00
_cell.angle_gamma   90.00
#
_symmetry.space_group_name_H-M   'P 1'
#
loop_
_entity.id
_entity.type
_entity.pdbx_description
1 polymer ?
#
loop_
_entity_poly.entity_id
_entity_poly.type
_entity_poly.pdbx_seq_one_letter_code
_entity_poly.pdbx_strand_id
1 'polypeptide(L)'
;MKPSHVLRALLTAVLAAFCLATTAFAQDNKLKIITWSDYVPADVVAQFKKETGIDVEITLSNNEEMISKLRATGGAGFDLAQPSQDRIVGPQQEFGIYKPIDMSKIKTDLFIPSMLDATRKNTTLDGKVYGLPHIWGTDGLVVNTKTAGKVADYPDLCAPDYKGKTSVRLKRPTLIAMAFASGKDPFALYSDPKGYAALMDEMGKKLAACKANLKFFWDNKDQLLNGVRNGEVVAAMMWDTGGWK
;
A
#
# COMPACT_ATOMS: atom_id res chain seq x y z
N MET A 1 30.72 71.09 -13.56
CA MET A 1 30.68 70.07 -12.49
C MET A 1 29.99 68.83 -13.04
N LYS A 2 30.73 67.73 -13.24
CA LYS A 2 30.21 66.47 -13.81
C LYS A 2 29.46 65.70 -12.72
N PRO A 3 28.20 65.27 -12.95
CA PRO A 3 27.47 64.51 -11.94
C PRO A 3 28.19 63.18 -11.68
N SER A 4 28.37 62.96 -10.40
CA SER A 4 29.29 62.06 -9.71
C SER A 4 29.11 60.58 -10.05
N HIS A 5 30.23 59.89 -10.20
CA HIS A 5 30.38 58.43 -10.26
C HIS A 5 29.59 57.66 -9.17
N VAL A 6 29.27 58.33 -8.06
CA VAL A 6 28.45 57.83 -6.95
C VAL A 6 27.03 57.43 -7.40
N LEU A 7 26.40 58.20 -8.31
CA LEU A 7 25.04 57.90 -8.79
C LEU A 7 25.01 56.66 -9.70
N ARG A 8 26.09 56.44 -10.47
CA ARG A 8 26.25 55.23 -11.30
C ARG A 8 26.49 53.98 -10.46
N ALA A 9 27.22 54.09 -9.34
CA ALA A 9 27.48 52.98 -8.43
C ALA A 9 26.21 52.56 -7.64
N LEU A 10 25.36 53.52 -7.26
CA LEU A 10 24.08 53.24 -6.61
C LEU A 10 23.06 52.55 -7.53
N LEU A 11 23.01 52.92 -8.82
CA LEU A 11 22.12 52.25 -9.79
C LEU A 11 22.56 50.81 -10.11
N THR A 12 23.86 50.51 -10.07
CA THR A 12 24.36 49.14 -10.31
C THR A 12 24.14 48.23 -9.10
N ALA A 13 24.21 48.77 -7.88
CA ALA A 13 23.92 48.01 -6.66
C ALA A 13 22.42 47.61 -6.53
N VAL A 14 21.50 48.48 -6.97
CA VAL A 14 20.05 48.18 -6.95
C VAL A 14 19.67 47.14 -8.00
N LEU A 15 20.30 47.15 -9.18
CA LEU A 15 20.08 46.11 -10.20
C LEU A 15 20.63 44.74 -9.77
N ALA A 16 21.78 44.71 -9.08
CA ALA A 16 22.36 43.45 -8.57
C ALA A 16 21.51 42.84 -7.43
N ALA A 17 20.89 43.66 -6.59
CA ALA A 17 19.98 43.21 -5.54
C ALA A 17 18.65 42.67 -6.11
N PHE A 18 18.18 43.20 -7.25
CA PHE A 18 16.97 42.72 -7.91
C PHE A 18 17.16 41.37 -8.64
N CYS A 19 18.38 41.09 -9.13
CA CYS A 19 18.70 39.80 -9.74
C CYS A 19 18.90 38.65 -8.73
N LEU A 20 19.16 38.96 -7.46
CA LEU A 20 19.28 37.96 -6.39
C LEU A 20 17.93 37.55 -5.79
N ALA A 21 16.85 38.32 -6.04
CA ALA A 21 15.51 38.07 -5.51
C ALA A 21 14.66 37.12 -6.36
N THR A 22 15.14 36.66 -7.52
CA THR A 22 14.39 35.79 -8.44
C THR A 22 14.98 34.40 -8.63
N THR A 23 15.85 33.95 -7.72
CA THR A 23 16.02 32.50 -7.51
C THR A 23 14.77 31.96 -6.83
N ALA A 24 13.64 32.01 -7.53
CA ALA A 24 12.59 31.03 -7.36
C ALA A 24 13.30 29.70 -7.55
N PHE A 25 13.61 29.03 -6.44
CA PHE A 25 13.89 27.60 -6.46
C PHE A 25 12.79 27.02 -7.33
N ALA A 26 13.16 26.51 -8.51
CA ALA A 26 12.27 25.71 -9.30
C ALA A 26 11.89 24.55 -8.38
N GLN A 27 10.76 24.69 -7.71
CA GLN A 27 10.18 23.66 -6.87
C GLN A 27 10.03 22.50 -7.84
N ASP A 28 10.81 21.43 -7.61
CA ASP A 28 10.79 20.20 -8.39
C ASP A 28 9.31 19.86 -8.56
N ASN A 29 8.74 20.12 -9.74
CA ASN A 29 7.29 20.21 -9.94
C ASN A 29 6.72 18.80 -10.12
N LYS A 30 7.10 17.92 -9.19
CA LYS A 30 6.87 16.49 -9.19
C LYS A 30 6.19 16.08 -7.90
N LEU A 31 5.10 15.36 -8.03
CA LEU A 31 4.48 14.59 -6.96
C LEU A 31 5.21 13.24 -6.87
N LYS A 32 5.93 13.00 -5.78
CA LYS A 32 6.61 11.73 -5.52
C LYS A 32 5.70 10.79 -4.74
N ILE A 33 5.29 9.68 -5.37
CA ILE A 33 4.39 8.70 -4.77
C ILE A 33 5.07 7.34 -4.63
N ILE A 34 4.97 6.72 -3.43
CA ILE A 34 5.34 5.32 -3.20
C ILE A 34 4.08 4.47 -3.05
N THR A 35 3.89 3.48 -3.94
CA THR A 35 2.61 2.77 -4.10
C THR A 35 2.78 1.36 -4.67
N TRP A 36 1.67 0.63 -4.79
CA TRP A 36 1.59 -0.72 -5.37
C TRP A 36 1.61 -0.67 -6.89
N SER A 37 1.97 -1.79 -7.53
CA SER A 37 1.75 -1.95 -8.97
C SER A 37 0.27 -1.78 -9.33
N ASP A 38 0.00 -1.21 -10.50
CA ASP A 38 -1.33 -1.02 -11.11
C ASP A 38 -2.24 0.02 -10.42
N TYR A 39 -1.80 0.66 -9.34
CA TYR A 39 -2.64 1.61 -8.58
C TYR A 39 -2.59 3.04 -9.12
N VAL A 40 -1.65 3.33 -10.02
CA VAL A 40 -1.49 4.64 -10.65
C VAL A 40 -1.47 4.47 -12.18
N PRO A 41 -2.66 4.33 -12.80
CA PRO A 41 -2.78 4.16 -14.25
C PRO A 41 -2.20 5.35 -15.04
N ALA A 42 -1.61 5.08 -16.20
CA ALA A 42 -0.92 6.10 -16.99
C ALA A 42 -1.85 7.20 -17.52
N ASP A 43 -3.10 6.87 -17.84
CA ASP A 43 -4.14 7.82 -18.23
C ASP A 43 -4.54 8.77 -17.10
N VAL A 44 -4.62 8.26 -15.86
CA VAL A 44 -4.84 9.08 -14.65
C VAL A 44 -3.67 10.05 -14.43
N VAL A 45 -2.42 9.60 -14.58
CA VAL A 45 -1.24 10.46 -14.48
C VAL A 45 -1.24 11.54 -15.56
N ALA A 46 -1.56 11.17 -16.80
CA ALA A 46 -1.63 12.11 -17.92
C ALA A 46 -2.72 13.18 -17.69
N GLN A 47 -3.90 12.78 -17.20
CA GLN A 47 -4.98 13.69 -16.87
C GLN A 47 -4.61 14.63 -15.71
N PHE A 48 -4.00 14.09 -14.64
CA PHE A 48 -3.51 14.91 -13.51
C PHE A 48 -2.50 15.96 -13.96
N LYS A 49 -1.52 15.57 -14.79
CA LYS A 49 -0.54 16.51 -15.35
C LYS A 49 -1.20 17.56 -16.25
N LYS A 50 -2.19 17.18 -17.05
CA LYS A 50 -2.94 18.12 -17.91
C LYS A 50 -3.70 19.17 -17.08
N GLU A 51 -4.28 18.78 -15.95
CA GLU A 51 -5.07 19.67 -15.09
C GLU A 51 -4.21 20.56 -14.19
N THR A 52 -3.07 20.04 -13.71
CA THR A 52 -2.28 20.71 -12.66
C THR A 52 -0.93 21.23 -13.13
N GLY A 53 -0.43 20.72 -14.26
CA GLY A 53 0.95 20.94 -14.72
C GLY A 53 2.02 20.18 -13.94
N ILE A 54 1.64 19.36 -12.94
CA ILE A 54 2.56 18.64 -12.04
C ILE A 54 2.90 17.27 -12.63
N ASP A 55 4.19 16.93 -12.66
CA ASP A 55 4.67 15.60 -13.03
C ASP A 55 4.49 14.61 -11.87
N VAL A 56 4.38 13.30 -12.16
CA VAL A 56 4.27 12.27 -11.11
C VAL A 56 5.46 11.31 -11.21
N GLU A 57 6.19 11.17 -10.11
CA GLU A 57 7.28 10.21 -9.97
C GLU A 57 6.81 9.04 -9.12
N ILE A 58 6.72 7.85 -9.73
CA ILE A 58 6.16 6.65 -9.11
C ILE A 58 7.28 5.72 -8.65
N THR A 59 7.28 5.40 -7.36
CA THR A 59 8.11 4.32 -6.79
C THR A 59 7.22 3.14 -6.44
N LEU A 60 7.40 2.02 -7.15
CA LEU A 60 6.69 0.78 -6.85
C LEU A 60 7.26 0.12 -5.58
N SER A 61 6.38 -0.42 -4.74
CA SER A 61 6.76 -1.07 -3.50
C SER A 61 5.66 -2.00 -2.96
N ASN A 62 5.88 -2.56 -1.77
CA ASN A 62 4.90 -3.26 -0.94
C ASN A 62 4.89 -2.66 0.47
N ASN A 63 3.97 -3.08 1.33
CA ASN A 63 3.86 -2.54 2.70
C ASN A 63 5.18 -2.52 3.49
N GLU A 64 5.87 -3.66 3.58
CA GLU A 64 7.05 -3.78 4.43
C GLU A 64 8.24 -2.99 3.89
N GLU A 65 8.42 -2.98 2.57
CA GLU A 65 9.45 -2.18 1.90
C GLU A 65 9.14 -0.68 2.00
N MET A 66 7.88 -0.28 1.80
CA MET A 66 7.45 1.12 1.92
C MET A 66 7.73 1.67 3.31
N ILE A 67 7.35 0.94 4.36
CA ILE A 67 7.65 1.33 5.75
C ILE A 67 9.16 1.41 5.98
N SER A 68 9.92 0.42 5.49
CA SER A 68 11.38 0.41 5.67
C SER A 68 12.05 1.62 5.01
N LYS A 69 11.63 1.99 3.80
CA LYS A 69 12.12 3.18 3.09
C LYS A 69 11.77 4.46 3.84
N LEU A 70 10.53 4.62 4.27
CA LEU A 70 10.08 5.80 5.01
C LEU A 70 10.79 5.92 6.36
N ARG A 71 11.01 4.81 7.08
CA ARG A 71 11.78 4.81 8.34
C ARG A 71 13.21 5.27 8.14
N ALA A 72 13.87 4.83 7.06
CA ALA A 72 15.25 5.19 6.78
C ALA A 72 15.44 6.71 6.57
N THR A 73 14.39 7.41 6.17
CA THR A 73 14.42 8.85 5.87
C THR A 73 13.59 9.70 6.84
N GLY A 74 13.00 9.10 7.88
CA GLY A 74 12.06 9.79 8.78
C GLY A 74 10.81 10.32 8.06
N GLY A 75 10.35 9.62 7.02
CA GLY A 75 9.20 10.00 6.19
C GLY A 75 9.53 10.94 5.04
N ALA A 76 10.79 11.37 4.88
CA ALA A 76 11.19 12.24 3.78
C ALA A 76 11.36 11.48 2.44
N GLY A 77 11.28 12.22 1.33
CA GLY A 77 11.52 11.69 -0.02
C GLY A 77 10.27 11.33 -0.82
N PHE A 78 9.10 11.29 -0.19
CA PHE A 78 7.80 11.06 -0.83
C PHE A 78 6.77 12.07 -0.33
N ASP A 79 5.90 12.51 -1.23
CA ASP A 79 4.76 13.39 -0.91
C ASP A 79 3.53 12.55 -0.52
N LEU A 80 3.36 11.38 -1.15
CA LEU A 80 2.30 10.43 -0.85
C LEU A 80 2.87 9.02 -0.70
N ALA A 81 2.42 8.33 0.35
CA ALA A 81 2.65 6.91 0.55
C ALA A 81 1.30 6.20 0.61
N GLN A 82 1.20 5.03 -0.02
CA GLN A 82 -0.06 4.31 -0.14
C GLN A 82 -0.02 2.90 0.50
N PRO A 83 0.28 2.79 1.81
CA PRO A 83 0.27 1.52 2.51
C PRO A 83 -1.17 0.99 2.67
N SER A 84 -1.30 -0.30 3.00
CA SER A 84 -2.57 -0.84 3.47
C SER A 84 -3.01 -0.13 4.77
N GLN A 85 -4.32 -0.04 5.01
CA GLN A 85 -4.87 0.69 6.15
C GLN A 85 -4.33 0.18 7.51
N ASP A 86 -4.05 -1.13 7.64
CA ASP A 86 -3.49 -1.74 8.86
C ASP A 86 -1.97 -1.51 9.03
N ARG A 87 -1.38 -0.66 8.18
CA ARG A 87 0.02 -0.24 8.20
C ARG A 87 0.20 1.26 8.40
N ILE A 88 -0.84 1.95 8.88
CA ILE A 88 -0.79 3.40 9.15
C ILE A 88 -0.54 3.67 10.63
N VAL A 89 -1.48 3.31 11.52
CA VAL A 89 -1.40 3.69 12.94
C VAL A 89 -0.18 3.10 13.64
N GLY A 90 0.08 1.80 13.49
CA GLY A 90 1.22 1.15 14.14
C GLY A 90 2.56 1.79 13.75
N PRO A 91 2.93 1.84 12.45
CA PRO A 91 4.15 2.52 12.02
C PRO A 91 4.19 4.01 12.37
N GLN A 92 3.05 4.71 12.40
CA GLN A 92 3.00 6.09 12.86
C GLN A 92 3.34 6.22 14.36
N GLN A 93 2.76 5.38 15.20
CA GLN A 93 3.02 5.36 16.64
C GLN A 93 4.48 5.03 16.94
N GLU A 94 5.06 4.09 16.19
CA GLU A 94 6.41 3.61 16.45
C GLU A 94 7.50 4.52 15.85
N PHE A 95 7.27 5.09 14.66
CA PHE A 95 8.32 5.76 13.90
C PHE A 95 8.00 7.22 13.50
N GLY A 96 6.74 7.67 13.61
CA GLY A 96 6.36 9.04 13.26
C GLY A 96 6.58 9.40 11.78
N ILE A 97 6.44 8.43 10.88
CA ILE A 97 6.83 8.55 9.46
C ILE A 97 5.78 9.21 8.53
N TYR A 98 4.59 9.53 9.03
CA TYR A 98 3.51 10.17 8.28
C TYR A 98 3.14 11.53 8.87
N LYS A 99 2.66 12.43 7.99
CA LYS A 99 2.04 13.69 8.39
C LYS A 99 0.52 13.51 8.50
N PRO A 100 -0.14 14.17 9.47
CA PRO A 100 -1.59 14.15 9.58
C PRO A 100 -2.21 14.85 8.36
N ILE A 101 -3.35 14.31 7.91
CA ILE A 101 -4.10 14.83 6.77
C ILE A 101 -4.97 15.99 7.24
N ASP A 102 -4.81 17.13 6.55
CA ASP A 102 -5.69 18.28 6.70
C ASP A 102 -7.01 18.04 5.97
N MET A 103 -8.00 17.55 6.71
CA MET A 103 -9.32 17.21 6.17
C MET A 103 -10.06 18.40 5.55
N SER A 104 -9.70 19.64 5.88
CA SER A 104 -10.31 20.83 5.27
C SER A 104 -9.96 20.99 3.78
N LYS A 105 -8.88 20.34 3.33
CA LYS A 105 -8.43 20.33 1.93
C LYS A 105 -8.95 19.14 1.13
N ILE A 106 -9.70 18.24 1.77
CA ILE A 106 -10.19 17.00 1.16
C ILE A 106 -11.63 17.18 0.72
N LYS A 107 -11.89 16.94 -0.57
CA LYS A 107 -13.25 16.88 -1.14
C LYS A 107 -13.92 15.57 -0.74
N THR A 108 -14.45 15.53 0.48
CA THR A 108 -15.00 14.30 1.08
C THR A 108 -16.18 13.69 0.32
N ASP A 109 -16.90 14.50 -0.46
CA ASP A 109 -18.01 14.12 -1.33
C ASP A 109 -17.60 13.20 -2.49
N LEU A 110 -16.30 13.13 -2.82
CA LEU A 110 -15.76 12.24 -3.85
C LEU A 110 -15.52 10.81 -3.37
N PHE A 111 -15.70 10.54 -2.07
CA PHE A 111 -15.47 9.21 -1.50
C PHE A 111 -16.77 8.48 -1.21
N ILE A 112 -16.71 7.15 -1.20
CA ILE A 112 -17.77 6.32 -0.62
C ILE A 112 -17.82 6.63 0.89
N PRO A 113 -18.95 7.13 1.44
CA PRO A 113 -18.99 7.62 2.82
C PRO A 113 -18.56 6.59 3.86
N SER A 114 -19.06 5.35 3.74
CA SER A 114 -18.70 4.26 4.65
C SER A 114 -17.22 3.90 4.63
N MET A 115 -16.56 4.00 3.47
CA MET A 115 -15.13 3.74 3.34
C MET A 115 -14.30 4.87 3.95
N LEU A 116 -14.74 6.12 3.77
CA LEU A 116 -14.10 7.28 4.38
C LEU A 116 -14.21 7.21 5.90
N ASP A 117 -15.40 6.93 6.43
CA ASP A 117 -15.62 6.83 7.87
C ASP A 117 -14.83 5.69 8.50
N ALA A 118 -14.84 4.51 7.89
CA ALA A 118 -14.05 3.37 8.36
C ALA A 118 -12.54 3.66 8.33
N THR A 119 -12.04 4.25 7.23
CA THR A 119 -10.62 4.61 7.11
C THR A 119 -10.23 5.67 8.12
N ARG A 120 -11.03 6.72 8.32
CA ARG A 120 -10.78 7.75 9.34
C ARG A 120 -10.70 7.14 10.72
N LYS A 121 -11.68 6.30 11.09
CA LYS A 121 -11.71 5.60 12.37
C LYS A 121 -10.44 4.79 12.59
N ASN A 122 -10.03 3.99 11.59
CA ASN A 122 -8.91 3.06 11.75
C ASN A 122 -7.53 3.68 11.52
N THR A 123 -7.45 4.92 11.04
CA THR A 123 -6.20 5.64 10.78
C THR A 123 -6.04 6.89 11.64
N THR A 124 -6.94 7.10 12.59
CA THR A 124 -6.83 8.18 13.57
C THR A 124 -5.90 7.76 14.70
N LEU A 125 -4.92 8.61 14.99
CA LEU A 125 -4.03 8.52 16.13
C LEU A 125 -4.02 9.87 16.83
N ASP A 126 -4.26 9.87 18.14
CA ASP A 126 -4.28 11.09 18.97
C ASP A 126 -5.14 12.23 18.39
N GLY A 127 -6.32 11.86 17.87
CA GLY A 127 -7.28 12.79 17.27
C GLY A 127 -6.93 13.30 15.87
N LYS A 128 -5.83 12.85 15.27
CA LYS A 128 -5.41 13.24 13.92
C LYS A 128 -5.57 12.08 12.94
N VAL A 129 -6.10 12.35 11.75
CA VAL A 129 -6.29 11.37 10.66
C VAL A 129 -4.99 11.25 9.85
N TYR A 130 -4.53 10.02 9.60
CA TYR A 130 -3.29 9.77 8.83
C TYR A 130 -3.51 9.02 7.52
N GLY A 131 -4.76 8.69 7.15
CA GLY A 131 -5.06 7.98 5.91
C GLY A 131 -6.38 8.38 5.28
N LEU A 132 -6.46 8.21 3.95
CA LEU A 132 -7.68 8.30 3.15
C LEU A 132 -7.87 7.00 2.37
N PRO A 133 -9.12 6.57 2.11
CA PRO A 133 -9.36 5.41 1.26
C PRO A 133 -8.96 5.74 -0.19
N HIS A 134 -8.40 4.77 -0.90
CA HIS A 134 -8.10 4.91 -2.33
C HIS A 134 -8.66 3.72 -3.11
N ILE A 135 -8.03 2.56 -2.95
CA ILE A 135 -8.45 1.30 -3.56
C ILE A 135 -8.65 0.27 -2.45
N TRP A 136 -9.72 -0.52 -2.56
CA TRP A 136 -10.01 -1.65 -1.70
C TRP A 136 -10.25 -2.89 -2.56
N GLY A 137 -10.14 -4.05 -1.92
CA GLY A 137 -10.43 -5.33 -2.53
C GLY A 137 -10.46 -6.41 -1.45
N THR A 138 -10.55 -7.65 -1.90
CA THR A 138 -10.63 -8.83 -1.04
C THR A 138 -9.51 -9.81 -1.35
N ASP A 139 -9.01 -10.48 -0.32
CA ASP A 139 -8.31 -11.75 -0.51
C ASP A 139 -9.36 -12.86 -0.57
N GLY A 140 -9.30 -13.69 -1.61
CA GLY A 140 -10.23 -14.78 -1.84
C GLY A 140 -9.50 -16.07 -2.26
N LEU A 141 -10.28 -17.04 -2.71
CA LEU A 141 -9.78 -18.25 -3.37
C LEU A 141 -9.93 -18.11 -4.88
N VAL A 142 -8.84 -18.32 -5.61
CA VAL A 142 -8.84 -18.46 -7.06
C VAL A 142 -8.59 -19.92 -7.38
N VAL A 143 -9.52 -20.54 -8.10
CA VAL A 143 -9.56 -21.99 -8.33
C VAL A 143 -9.72 -22.28 -9.82
N ASN A 144 -8.86 -23.16 -10.35
CA ASN A 144 -9.11 -23.77 -11.65
C ASN A 144 -10.17 -24.86 -11.48
N THR A 145 -11.41 -24.57 -11.87
CA THR A 145 -12.55 -25.46 -11.65
C THR A 145 -12.44 -26.80 -12.38
N LYS A 146 -11.63 -26.90 -13.44
CA LYS A 146 -11.42 -28.17 -14.17
C LYS A 146 -10.49 -29.13 -13.43
N THR A 147 -9.49 -28.62 -12.71
CA THR A 147 -8.44 -29.43 -12.06
C THR A 147 -8.53 -29.44 -10.54
N ALA A 148 -9.20 -28.44 -9.96
CA ALA A 148 -9.32 -28.25 -8.51
C ALA A 148 -10.75 -27.87 -8.07
N GLY A 149 -11.78 -28.29 -8.83
CA GLY A 149 -13.18 -27.94 -8.55
C GLY A 149 -13.76 -28.43 -7.21
N LYS A 150 -13.01 -29.21 -6.40
CA LYS A 150 -13.39 -29.58 -5.03
C LYS A 150 -12.89 -28.60 -3.97
N VAL A 151 -12.02 -27.65 -4.32
CA VAL A 151 -11.57 -26.59 -3.39
C VAL A 151 -12.74 -25.66 -3.12
N ALA A 152 -13.23 -25.66 -1.89
CA ALA A 152 -14.35 -24.84 -1.45
C ALA A 152 -13.92 -23.81 -0.39
N ASP A 153 -12.88 -24.10 0.40
CA ASP A 153 -12.38 -23.22 1.45
C ASP A 153 -10.84 -23.29 1.59
N TYR A 154 -10.23 -22.39 2.35
CA TYR A 154 -8.77 -22.27 2.49
C TYR A 154 -8.06 -23.54 2.98
N PRO A 155 -8.62 -24.35 3.90
CA PRO A 155 -8.03 -25.63 4.30
C PRO A 155 -7.91 -26.63 3.15
N ASP A 156 -8.76 -26.53 2.12
CA ASP A 156 -8.71 -27.44 0.97
C ASP A 156 -7.45 -27.22 0.12
N LEU A 157 -6.79 -26.07 0.23
CA LEU A 157 -5.47 -25.85 -0.38
C LEU A 157 -4.43 -26.86 0.13
N CYS A 158 -4.69 -27.50 1.27
CA CYS A 158 -3.86 -28.51 1.91
C CYS A 158 -4.31 -29.95 1.63
N ALA A 159 -5.35 -30.15 0.83
CA ALA A 159 -5.83 -31.49 0.52
C ALA A 159 -4.77 -32.31 -0.26
N PRO A 160 -4.60 -33.62 0.04
CA PRO A 160 -3.59 -34.47 -0.61
C PRO A 160 -3.62 -34.44 -2.15
N ASP A 161 -4.81 -34.31 -2.74
CA ASP A 161 -5.04 -34.22 -4.19
C ASP A 161 -4.29 -33.04 -4.85
N TYR A 162 -3.95 -32.01 -4.08
CA TYR A 162 -3.31 -30.78 -4.57
C TYR A 162 -1.85 -30.62 -4.12
N LYS A 163 -1.18 -31.72 -3.77
CA LYS A 163 0.23 -31.72 -3.37
C LYS A 163 1.11 -31.03 -4.43
N GLY A 164 1.89 -30.03 -4.03
CA GLY A 164 2.77 -29.24 -4.88
C GLY A 164 2.08 -28.37 -5.94
N LYS A 165 0.76 -28.12 -5.82
CA LYS A 165 -0.04 -27.41 -6.82
C LYS A 165 -0.87 -26.24 -6.26
N THR A 166 -0.69 -25.86 -5.00
CA THR A 166 -1.40 -24.71 -4.43
C THR A 166 -0.45 -23.59 -4.06
N SER A 167 -0.98 -22.39 -3.80
CA SER A 167 -0.16 -21.25 -3.38
C SER A 167 -0.90 -20.31 -2.43
N VAL A 168 -0.15 -19.66 -1.55
CA VAL A 168 -0.65 -18.66 -0.59
C VAL A 168 0.39 -17.57 -0.39
N ARG A 169 0.02 -16.47 0.27
CA ARG A 169 0.96 -15.47 0.79
C ARG A 169 1.41 -15.82 2.21
N LEU A 170 2.67 -15.54 2.55
CA LEU A 170 3.12 -15.59 3.95
C LEU A 170 2.86 -14.26 4.64
N LYS A 171 1.58 -13.92 4.80
CA LYS A 171 1.16 -12.67 5.43
C LYS A 171 0.03 -12.93 6.44
N ARG A 172 -0.13 -12.00 7.38
CA ARG A 172 -1.17 -12.03 8.41
C ARG A 172 -2.59 -12.36 7.87
N PRO A 173 -3.03 -11.81 6.71
CA PRO A 173 -4.33 -12.17 6.15
C PRO A 173 -4.54 -13.67 5.90
N THR A 174 -3.50 -14.41 5.53
CA THR A 174 -3.59 -15.86 5.30
C THR A 174 -3.86 -16.63 6.58
N LEU A 175 -3.26 -16.23 7.70
CA LEU A 175 -3.55 -16.83 9.01
C LEU A 175 -4.96 -16.50 9.49
N ILE A 176 -5.42 -15.26 9.26
CA ILE A 176 -6.79 -14.82 9.57
C ILE A 176 -7.81 -15.62 8.75
N ALA A 177 -7.58 -15.78 7.45
CA ALA A 177 -8.42 -16.56 6.55
C ALA A 177 -8.52 -18.04 7.00
N MET A 178 -7.38 -18.66 7.33
CA MET A 178 -7.36 -20.04 7.86
C MET A 178 -8.07 -20.18 9.20
N ALA A 179 -8.02 -19.15 10.06
CA ALA A 179 -8.76 -19.15 11.32
C ALA A 179 -10.26 -19.16 11.08
N PHE A 180 -10.77 -18.26 10.23
CA PHE A 180 -12.20 -18.21 9.88
C PHE A 180 -12.67 -19.52 9.23
N ALA A 181 -11.89 -20.06 8.30
CA ALA A 181 -12.20 -21.34 7.67
C ALA A 181 -12.14 -22.54 8.65
N SER A 182 -11.40 -22.40 9.76
CA SER A 182 -11.40 -23.35 10.87
C SER A 182 -12.52 -23.11 11.89
N GLY A 183 -13.48 -22.21 11.60
CA GLY A 183 -14.58 -21.85 12.49
C GLY A 183 -14.18 -20.97 13.68
N LYS A 184 -13.04 -20.28 13.60
CA LYS A 184 -12.53 -19.41 14.67
C LYS A 184 -12.62 -17.95 14.24
N ASP A 185 -13.06 -17.08 15.14
CA ASP A 185 -13.07 -15.64 14.92
C ASP A 185 -11.81 -14.98 15.52
N PRO A 186 -10.78 -14.66 14.71
CA PRO A 186 -9.59 -13.97 15.20
C PRO A 186 -9.86 -12.54 15.66
N PHE A 187 -10.95 -11.89 15.22
CA PHE A 187 -11.23 -10.50 15.57
C PHE A 187 -11.81 -10.37 16.97
N ALA A 188 -12.53 -11.39 17.45
CA ALA A 188 -12.96 -11.48 18.84
C ALA A 188 -11.77 -11.43 19.84
N LEU A 189 -10.56 -11.79 19.39
CA LEU A 189 -9.34 -11.80 20.20
C LEU A 189 -8.51 -10.51 20.09
N TYR A 190 -8.96 -9.48 19.38
CA TYR A 190 -8.17 -8.23 19.24
C TYR A 190 -7.91 -7.49 20.57
N SER A 191 -8.74 -7.74 21.58
CA SER A 191 -8.53 -7.24 22.95
C SER A 191 -7.69 -8.18 23.83
N ASP A 192 -7.35 -9.37 23.34
CA ASP A 192 -6.51 -10.37 24.01
C ASP A 192 -5.28 -10.71 23.15
N PRO A 193 -4.18 -9.95 23.31
CA PRO A 193 -2.95 -10.19 22.54
C PRO A 193 -2.39 -11.61 22.68
N LYS A 194 -2.54 -12.24 23.86
CA LYS A 194 -2.03 -13.60 24.10
C LYS A 194 -2.88 -14.63 23.37
N GLY A 195 -4.20 -14.52 23.48
CA GLY A 195 -5.13 -15.38 22.74
C GLY A 195 -4.97 -15.22 21.22
N TYR A 196 -4.85 -13.99 20.73
CA TYR A 196 -4.61 -13.71 19.32
C TYR A 196 -3.30 -14.35 18.84
N ALA A 197 -2.20 -14.16 19.57
CA ALA A 197 -0.91 -14.76 19.23
C ALA A 197 -0.98 -16.29 19.21
N ALA A 198 -1.61 -16.91 20.22
CA ALA A 198 -1.78 -18.36 20.27
C ALA A 198 -2.61 -18.89 19.07
N LEU A 199 -3.65 -18.17 18.66
CA LEU A 199 -4.44 -18.52 17.48
C LEU A 199 -3.62 -18.40 16.18
N MET A 200 -2.86 -17.32 16.02
CA MET A 200 -1.99 -17.13 14.85
C MET A 200 -0.91 -18.21 14.78
N ASP A 201 -0.32 -18.59 15.92
CA ASP A 201 0.65 -19.69 16.01
C ASP A 201 0.05 -21.04 15.63
N GLU A 202 -1.19 -21.31 16.07
CA GLU A 202 -1.91 -22.51 15.66
C GLU A 202 -2.12 -22.55 14.14
N MET A 203 -2.61 -21.45 13.54
CA MET A 203 -2.81 -21.36 12.09
C MET A 203 -1.49 -21.47 11.33
N GLY A 204 -0.41 -20.88 11.87
CA GLY A 204 0.93 -20.98 11.32
C GLY A 204 1.44 -22.43 11.30
N LYS A 205 1.23 -23.18 12.39
CA LYS A 205 1.58 -24.62 12.46
C LYS A 205 0.77 -25.44 11.45
N LYS A 206 -0.53 -25.18 11.31
CA LYS A 206 -1.38 -25.84 10.29
C LYS A 206 -0.87 -25.57 8.87
N LEU A 207 -0.55 -24.31 8.55
CA LEU A 207 0.00 -23.96 7.25
C LEU A 207 1.38 -24.57 7.01
N ALA A 208 2.23 -24.62 8.04
CA ALA A 208 3.55 -25.26 7.96
C ALA A 208 3.45 -26.77 7.71
N ALA A 209 2.50 -27.47 8.34
CA ALA A 209 2.23 -28.88 8.07
C ALA A 209 1.79 -29.14 6.62
N CYS A 210 1.16 -28.14 6.00
CA CYS A 210 0.68 -28.14 4.62
C CYS A 210 1.73 -27.67 3.60
N LYS A 211 2.98 -27.38 4.01
CA LYS A 211 4.01 -26.84 3.12
C LYS A 211 4.26 -27.68 1.87
N ALA A 212 4.10 -29.00 1.93
CA ALA A 212 4.27 -29.89 0.78
C ALA A 212 3.20 -29.70 -0.31
N ASN A 213 2.07 -29.07 0.00
CA ASN A 213 1.03 -28.72 -0.95
C ASN A 213 1.34 -27.44 -1.71
N LEU A 214 2.08 -26.54 -1.07
CA LEU A 214 2.40 -25.23 -1.60
C LEU A 214 3.55 -25.34 -2.61
N LYS A 215 3.28 -24.93 -3.85
CA LYS A 215 4.27 -24.84 -4.93
C LYS A 215 5.30 -23.75 -4.65
N PHE A 216 4.83 -22.57 -4.25
CA PHE A 216 5.61 -21.44 -3.77
C PHE A 216 4.74 -20.53 -2.91
N PHE A 217 5.37 -19.69 -2.10
CA PHE A 217 4.73 -18.53 -1.50
C PHE A 217 4.86 -17.35 -2.46
N TRP A 218 3.75 -16.73 -2.84
CA TRP A 218 3.77 -15.63 -3.79
C TRP A 218 3.96 -14.30 -3.08
N ASP A 219 4.74 -13.39 -3.68
CA ASP A 219 4.95 -12.05 -3.14
C ASP A 219 4.27 -10.95 -3.96
N ASN A 220 4.03 -11.22 -5.25
CA ASN A 220 3.32 -10.33 -6.16
C ASN A 220 2.32 -11.10 -7.04
N LYS A 221 1.38 -10.34 -7.59
CA LYS A 221 0.27 -10.86 -8.40
C LYS A 221 0.75 -11.59 -9.67
N ASP A 222 1.75 -11.06 -10.36
CA ASP A 222 2.20 -11.59 -11.65
C ASP A 222 2.86 -12.97 -11.51
N GLN A 223 3.66 -13.16 -10.47
CA GLN A 223 4.26 -14.47 -10.15
C GLN A 223 3.17 -15.54 -10.00
N LEU A 224 2.12 -15.24 -9.22
CA LEU A 224 1.02 -16.17 -9.00
C LEU A 224 0.24 -16.42 -10.30
N LEU A 225 -0.09 -15.36 -11.06
CA LEU A 225 -0.80 -15.50 -12.34
C LEU A 225 -0.04 -16.37 -13.33
N ASN A 226 1.28 -16.24 -13.39
CA ASN A 226 2.11 -17.08 -14.26
C ASN A 226 2.04 -18.56 -13.85
N GLY A 227 2.10 -18.84 -12.55
CA GLY A 227 1.93 -20.20 -12.01
C GLY A 227 0.53 -20.78 -12.25
N VAL A 228 -0.51 -19.94 -12.28
CA VAL A 228 -1.87 -20.40 -12.64
C VAL A 228 -1.96 -20.69 -14.13
N ARG A 229 -1.43 -19.80 -14.98
CA ARG A 229 -1.50 -19.92 -16.45
C ARG A 229 -0.74 -21.11 -17.01
N ASN A 230 0.42 -21.45 -16.43
CA ASN A 230 1.22 -22.59 -16.85
C ASN A 230 0.75 -23.93 -16.21
N GLY A 231 -0.28 -23.89 -15.36
CA GLY A 231 -0.84 -25.06 -14.69
C GLY A 231 -0.03 -25.61 -13.51
N GLU A 232 1.01 -24.91 -13.07
CA GLU A 232 1.77 -25.29 -11.87
C GLU A 232 0.99 -25.06 -10.57
N VAL A 233 0.08 -24.08 -10.57
CA VAL A 233 -0.82 -23.75 -9.46
C VAL A 233 -2.27 -23.92 -9.94
N VAL A 234 -3.04 -24.76 -9.25
CA VAL A 234 -4.44 -25.05 -9.60
C VAL A 234 -5.44 -24.37 -8.67
N ALA A 235 -5.00 -23.97 -7.48
CA ALA A 235 -5.80 -23.19 -6.54
C ALA A 235 -4.89 -22.36 -5.63
N ALA A 236 -5.31 -21.14 -5.30
CA ALA A 236 -4.54 -20.26 -4.44
C ALA A 236 -5.40 -19.28 -3.65
N MET A 237 -4.89 -18.85 -2.50
CA MET A 237 -5.33 -17.60 -1.90
C MET A 237 -4.75 -16.45 -2.72
N MET A 238 -5.60 -15.52 -3.17
CA MET A 238 -5.20 -14.43 -4.07
C MET A 238 -6.07 -13.19 -3.87
N TRP A 239 -5.54 -12.02 -4.20
CA TRP A 239 -6.35 -10.82 -4.39
C TRP A 239 -7.39 -11.04 -5.49
N ASP A 240 -8.62 -10.58 -5.25
CA ASP A 240 -9.74 -10.66 -6.19
C ASP A 240 -9.38 -10.25 -7.62
N THR A 241 -8.60 -9.18 -7.81
CA THR A 241 -8.15 -8.71 -9.13
C THR A 241 -7.34 -9.74 -9.93
N GLY A 242 -6.93 -10.84 -9.31
CA GLY A 242 -6.26 -11.98 -9.93
C GLY A 242 -7.18 -13.06 -10.50
N GLY A 243 -8.40 -13.19 -9.96
CA GLY A 243 -9.36 -14.23 -10.39
C GLY A 243 -10.12 -13.91 -11.67
N TRP A 244 -10.13 -12.65 -12.10
CA TRP A 244 -10.97 -12.13 -13.20
C TRP A 244 -10.25 -12.05 -14.57
N LYS A 245 -9.16 -12.79 -14.79
CA LYS A 245 -8.39 -12.74 -16.04
C LYS A 245 -8.29 -14.07 -16.75
#